data_AF-A0A4S0MVW9-F1
#
_entry.id   AF-A0A4S0MVW9-F1
#
_cell.length_a   1.000
_cell.length_b   1.000
_cell.length_c   1.000
_cell.angle_alpha   90.00
_cell.angle_beta   90.00
_cell.angle_gamma   90.00
#
_symmetry.space_group_name_H-M   'P 1'
#
loop_
_entity.id
_entity.type
_entity.pdbx_description
1 polymer ?
#
loop_
_entity_poly.entity_id
_entity_poly.type
_entity_poly.pdbx_seq_one_letter_code
_entity_poly.pdbx_strand_id
1 'polypeptide(L)'
;MALAIWPEGFFRPRAFPPDRGEFPIRGIDVSHHQGKVDWPRVAADDVAFAMIKATEGGDYVDDAFAENLRQARAAGLAVGAYHFFTFCRPGADQARNFISAVPTGGQLLP
;
A
#
# COMPACT_ATOMS: atom_id res chain seq x y z
N MET A 1 -15.90 6.25 -0.15
CA MET A 1 -15.70 5.76 -1.53
C MET A 1 -14.46 6.43 -2.07
N ALA A 2 -13.31 5.85 -1.70
CA ALA A 2 -12.14 5.88 -2.54
C ALA A 2 -12.34 4.73 -3.53
N LEU A 3 -12.71 5.07 -4.75
CA LEU A 3 -12.69 4.28 -5.95
C LEU A 3 -11.24 3.84 -6.26
N ALA A 4 -10.91 2.58 -5.96
CA ALA A 4 -9.85 1.90 -6.71
C ALA A 4 -10.39 1.64 -8.13
N ILE A 5 -10.00 2.48 -9.09
CA ILE A 5 -10.46 2.38 -10.47
C ILE A 5 -9.48 1.52 -11.25
N TRP A 6 -9.84 0.26 -11.45
CA TRP A 6 -9.12 -0.69 -12.32
C TRP A 6 -9.60 -0.57 -13.77
N PRO A 7 -8.76 -0.88 -14.77
CA PRO A 7 -9.13 -0.81 -16.19
C PRO A 7 -10.30 -1.73 -16.60
N GLU A 8 -10.62 -2.75 -15.80
CA GLU A 8 -11.48 -3.89 -16.17
C GLU A 8 -12.92 -3.83 -15.61
N GLY A 9 -13.42 -2.66 -15.19
CA GLY A 9 -14.83 -2.47 -14.90
C GLY A 9 -15.29 -2.73 -13.45
N PHE A 10 -16.52 -2.28 -13.19
CA PHE A 10 -17.07 -2.04 -11.85
C PHE A 10 -17.47 -3.33 -11.11
N PHE A 11 -16.62 -3.80 -10.20
CA PHE A 11 -17.07 -4.72 -9.15
C PHE A 11 -17.77 -3.90 -8.04
N ARG A 12 -19.11 -3.95 -7.97
CA ARG A 12 -19.90 -3.38 -6.87
C ARG A 12 -20.47 -4.49 -5.97
N PRO A 13 -19.70 -5.06 -5.02
CA PRO A 13 -20.34 -5.58 -3.83
C PRO A 13 -20.96 -4.39 -3.10
N ARG A 14 -22.07 -4.55 -2.38
CA ARG A 14 -22.54 -3.51 -1.44
C ARG A 14 -21.51 -3.37 -0.32
N ALA A 15 -20.42 -2.68 -0.60
CA ALA A 15 -19.55 -2.16 0.43
C ALA A 15 -20.39 -1.08 1.14
N PHE A 16 -20.64 -1.27 2.43
CA PHE A 16 -20.99 -0.19 3.32
C PHE A 16 -19.64 0.39 3.79
N PRO A 17 -19.02 1.31 3.04
CA PRO A 17 -17.82 1.97 3.56
C PRO A 17 -18.19 2.65 4.88
N PRO A 18 -17.26 2.73 5.83
CA PRO A 18 -17.46 3.50 7.05
C PRO A 18 -17.97 4.91 6.73
N ASP A 19 -18.80 5.46 7.62
CA ASP A 19 -19.33 6.81 7.46
C ASP A 19 -18.17 7.81 7.32
N ARG A 20 -18.30 8.74 6.36
CA ARG A 20 -17.21 9.69 6.05
C ARG A 20 -17.12 10.84 7.05
N GLY A 21 -18.21 11.15 7.75
CA GLY A 21 -18.21 12.14 8.82
C GLY A 21 -17.54 11.60 10.08
N GLU A 22 -17.76 10.32 10.38
CA GLU A 22 -17.16 9.62 11.51
C GLU A 22 -15.69 9.20 11.26
N PHE A 23 -15.40 8.71 10.05
CA PHE A 23 -14.06 8.24 9.63
C PHE A 23 -13.55 9.04 8.42
N PRO A 24 -13.09 10.29 8.62
CA PRO A 24 -12.76 11.20 7.52
C PRO A 24 -11.45 10.82 6.81
N ILE A 25 -10.51 10.17 7.51
CA ILE A 25 -9.23 9.77 6.94
C ILE A 25 -9.36 8.39 6.32
N ARG A 26 -9.15 8.30 5.00
CA ARG A 26 -9.19 7.04 4.26
C ARG A 26 -7.84 6.74 3.63
N GLY A 27 -7.52 5.47 3.56
CA GLY A 27 -6.34 4.98 2.87
C GLY A 27 -6.65 3.78 2.02
N ILE A 28 -5.64 3.36 1.27
CA ILE A 28 -5.64 2.10 0.51
C ILE A 28 -4.42 1.27 0.91
N ASP A 29 -4.48 -0.03 0.69
CA ASP A 29 -3.31 -0.89 0.68
C ASP A 29 -3.09 -1.48 -0.71
N VAL A 30 -1.83 -1.56 -1.14
CA VAL A 30 -1.46 -2.06 -2.46
C VAL A 30 -0.21 -2.95 -2.42
N SER A 31 -0.09 -3.79 -3.44
CA SER A 31 1.01 -4.71 -3.71
C SER A 31 1.17 -4.89 -5.23
N HIS A 32 2.05 -5.77 -5.68
CA HIS A 32 2.14 -6.16 -7.09
C HIS A 32 0.83 -6.71 -7.68
N HIS A 33 -0.08 -7.26 -6.86
CA HIS A 33 -1.36 -7.81 -7.33
C HIS A 33 -2.26 -6.77 -8.02
N GLN A 34 -2.04 -5.49 -7.71
CA GLN A 34 -2.77 -4.37 -8.30
C GLN A 34 -2.23 -3.97 -9.69
N GLY A 35 -1.06 -4.45 -10.09
CA GLY A 35 -0.41 -4.00 -11.32
C GLY A 35 -0.07 -2.51 -11.26
N LYS A 36 -0.17 -1.83 -12.41
CA LYS A 36 0.17 -0.39 -12.51
C LYS A 36 -0.95 0.47 -11.92
N VAL A 37 -0.63 1.23 -10.87
CA VAL A 37 -1.55 2.16 -10.20
C VAL A 37 -1.44 3.58 -10.78
N ASP A 38 -2.58 4.22 -11.02
CA ASP A 38 -2.68 5.64 -11.37
C ASP A 38 -2.73 6.50 -10.09
N TRP A 39 -1.55 6.81 -9.56
CA TRP A 39 -1.38 7.52 -8.29
C TRP A 39 -1.98 8.94 -8.25
N PRO A 40 -1.87 9.77 -9.32
CA PRO A 40 -2.59 11.04 -9.38
C PRO A 40 -4.11 10.88 -9.25
N ARG A 41 -4.69 9.86 -9.90
CA ARG A 41 -6.11 9.57 -9.79
C ARG A 41 -6.51 9.11 -8.39
N VAL A 42 -5.69 8.28 -7.75
CA VAL A 42 -5.88 7.85 -6.36
C VAL A 42 -5.88 9.05 -5.41
N ALA A 43 -4.90 9.95 -5.55
CA ALA A 43 -4.80 11.14 -4.71
C ALA A 43 -5.99 12.10 -4.91
N ALA A 44 -6.53 12.19 -6.12
CA ALA A 44 -7.71 13.00 -6.42
C ALA A 44 -9.01 12.43 -5.82
N ASP A 45 -9.01 11.17 -5.38
CA ASP A 45 -10.20 10.45 -4.94
C ASP A 45 -10.31 10.31 -3.40
N ASP A 46 -9.89 11.37 -2.71
CA ASP A 46 -10.03 11.52 -1.25
C ASP A 46 -9.40 10.32 -0.50
N VAL A 47 -8.20 9.97 -0.94
CA VAL A 47 -7.26 9.03 -0.30
C VAL A 47 -6.17 9.86 0.37
N ALA A 48 -6.01 9.71 1.68
CA ALA A 48 -5.03 10.44 2.47
C ALA A 48 -3.69 9.68 2.59
N PHE A 49 -3.73 8.35 2.53
CA PHE A 49 -2.53 7.53 2.65
C PHE A 49 -2.59 6.21 1.89
N ALA A 50 -1.41 5.62 1.65
CA ALA A 50 -1.27 4.29 1.08
C ALA A 50 -0.30 3.42 1.91
N MET A 51 -0.73 2.20 2.25
CA MET A 51 0.14 1.16 2.82
C MET A 51 0.60 0.24 1.70
N ILE A 52 1.91 0.13 1.48
CA ILE A 52 2.47 -0.53 0.30
C ILE A 52 3.21 -1.79 0.76
N LYS A 53 2.89 -2.95 0.19
CA LYS A 53 3.60 -4.20 0.48
C LYS A 53 5.06 -4.02 0.11
N ALA A 54 5.96 -4.25 1.06
CA ALA A 54 7.39 -4.22 0.82
C ALA A 54 7.93 -5.65 0.67
N THR A 55 7.56 -6.54 1.58
CA THR A 55 8.14 -7.88 1.66
C THR A 55 7.14 -8.93 2.11
N GLU A 56 7.46 -10.18 1.85
CA GLU A 56 6.75 -11.36 2.36
C GLU A 56 7.78 -12.40 2.81
N GLY A 57 7.55 -13.05 3.96
CA GLY A 57 8.45 -14.10 4.43
C GLY A 57 9.91 -13.65 4.57
N GLY A 58 10.84 -14.60 4.44
CA GLY A 58 12.25 -14.38 4.76
C GLY A 58 13.09 -13.80 3.62
N ASP A 59 12.56 -13.74 2.40
CA ASP A 59 13.35 -13.51 1.19
C ASP A 59 12.58 -12.86 0.03
N TYR A 60 11.25 -12.72 0.08
CA TYR A 60 10.49 -12.08 -0.98
C TYR A 60 10.41 -10.56 -0.76
N VAL A 61 10.73 -9.81 -1.81
CA VAL A 61 10.51 -8.36 -1.94
C VAL A 61 9.48 -8.15 -3.03
N ASP A 62 8.44 -7.36 -2.76
CA ASP A 62 7.41 -7.04 -3.74
C ASP A 62 8.03 -6.18 -4.85
N ASP A 63 7.94 -6.67 -6.09
CA ASP A 63 8.54 -6.06 -7.28
C ASP A 63 7.93 -4.70 -7.64
N ALA A 64 6.71 -4.42 -7.18
CA ALA A 64 6.06 -3.12 -7.36
C ALA A 64 6.38 -2.14 -6.22
N PHE A 65 7.00 -2.56 -5.10
CA PHE A 65 7.19 -1.73 -3.91
C PHE A 65 7.89 -0.41 -4.20
N ALA A 66 9.06 -0.45 -4.86
CA ALA A 66 9.87 0.74 -5.09
C ALA A 66 9.18 1.77 -6.00
N GLU A 67 8.48 1.31 -7.03
CA GLU A 67 7.75 2.17 -7.96
C GLU A 67 6.50 2.75 -7.27
N ASN A 68 5.71 1.92 -6.59
CA ASN A 68 4.53 2.37 -5.85
C ASN A 68 4.91 3.39 -4.77
N LEU A 69 5.97 3.14 -4.01
CA LEU A 69 6.43 4.05 -2.97
C LEU A 69 6.83 5.41 -3.55
N ARG A 70 7.60 5.42 -4.65
CA ARG A 70 8.01 6.67 -5.32
C ARG A 70 6.82 7.45 -5.88
N GLN A 71 5.93 6.77 -6.61
CA GLN A 71 4.82 7.43 -7.31
C GLN A 71 3.73 7.91 -6.34
N ALA A 72 3.42 7.14 -5.30
CA ALA A 72 2.48 7.56 -4.26
C ALA A 72 2.98 8.82 -3.52
N ARG A 73 4.28 8.85 -3.17
CA ARG A 73 4.91 10.05 -2.59
C ARG A 73 4.86 11.24 -3.54
N ALA A 74 5.17 11.02 -4.82
CA ALA A 74 5.13 12.08 -5.83
C ALA A 74 3.71 12.63 -6.05
N ALA A 75 2.67 11.80 -5.86
CA ALA A 75 1.27 12.21 -5.86
C ALA A 75 0.82 12.92 -4.57
N GLY A 76 1.71 13.11 -3.59
CA GLY A 76 1.43 13.84 -2.35
C GLY A 76 0.77 13.02 -1.25
N LEU A 77 0.71 11.68 -1.38
CA LEU A 77 0.15 10.81 -0.37
C LEU A 77 1.12 10.56 0.79
N ALA A 78 0.59 10.45 2.01
CA ALA A 78 1.32 9.81 3.09
C ALA A 78 1.46 8.31 2.77
N VAL A 79 2.63 7.73 3.02
CA VAL A 79 2.91 6.35 2.63
C VAL A 79 3.50 5.56 3.78
N GLY A 80 3.05 4.32 3.95
CA GLY A 80 3.66 3.33 4.83
C GLY A 80 4.07 2.11 4.04
N ALA A 81 4.90 1.26 4.66
CA ALA A 81 5.32 -0.01 4.10
C ALA A 81 4.85 -1.13 5.03
N TYR A 82 4.41 -2.26 4.48
CA TYR A 82 4.03 -3.41 5.30
C TYR A 82 4.74 -4.70 4.88
N HIS A 83 4.82 -5.63 5.83
CA HIS A 83 5.36 -6.97 5.67
C HIS A 83 4.23 -8.01 5.74
N PHE A 84 4.16 -8.93 4.79
CA PHE A 84 3.27 -10.08 4.87
C PHE A 84 3.96 -11.24 5.59
N PHE A 85 3.56 -11.47 6.83
CA PHE A 85 4.16 -12.50 7.68
C PHE A 85 3.79 -13.91 7.20
N THR A 86 4.75 -14.83 7.28
CA THR A 86 4.56 -16.25 6.99
C THR A 86 4.96 -17.11 8.18
N PHE A 87 4.30 -18.26 8.38
CA PHE A 87 4.66 -19.20 9.45
C PHE A 87 5.85 -20.11 9.10
N CYS A 88 6.32 -20.08 7.85
CA CYS A 88 7.34 -21.00 7.34
C CYS A 88 8.78 -20.52 7.56
N ARG A 89 8.99 -19.31 8.11
CA ARG A 89 10.31 -18.70 8.31
C ARG A 89 10.44 -18.10 9.71
N PRO A 90 11.64 -18.09 10.32
CA PRO A 90 11.86 -17.40 11.60
C PRO A 90 11.53 -15.91 11.51
N GLY A 91 10.90 -15.35 12.55
CA GLY A 91 10.55 -13.93 12.58
C GLY A 91 11.76 -12.99 12.40
N ALA A 92 12.95 -13.39 12.87
CA ALA A 92 14.18 -12.63 12.69
C ALA A 92 14.62 -12.54 11.21
N ASP A 93 14.40 -13.60 10.41
CA ASP A 93 14.68 -13.55 8.96
C ASP A 93 13.71 -12.59 8.27
N GLN A 94 12.44 -12.67 8.63
CA GLN A 94 11.37 -11.84 8.08
C GLN A 94 11.58 -10.35 8.39
N ALA A 95 11.95 -10.04 9.64
CA ALA A 95 12.31 -8.68 10.04
C ALA A 95 13.54 -8.16 9.29
N ARG A 96 14.58 -8.99 9.12
CA ARG A 96 15.76 -8.63 8.32
C ARG A 96 15.39 -8.32 6.87
N ASN A 97 14.55 -9.15 6.25
CA ASN A 97 14.06 -8.93 4.90
C ASN A 97 13.35 -7.56 4.78
N PHE A 98 12.36 -7.29 5.65
CA PHE A 98 11.66 -6.01 5.67
C PHE A 98 12.58 -4.80 5.87
N ILE A 99 13.45 -4.84 6.89
CA ILE A 99 14.38 -3.74 7.19
C ILE A 99 15.34 -3.48 6.03
N SER A 100 15.76 -4.52 5.31
CA SER A 100 16.66 -4.37 4.15
C SER A 100 15.98 -3.76 2.92
N ALA A 101 14.67 -3.99 2.75
CA ALA A 101 13.91 -3.51 1.60
C ALA A 101 13.39 -2.07 1.79
N VAL A 102 13.08 -1.67 3.02
CA VAL A 102 12.45 -0.38 3.31
C VAL A 102 13.50 0.72 3.56
N PRO A 103 13.48 1.85 2.80
CA PRO A 103 14.47 2.90 2.96
C PRO A 103 14.46 3.57 4.35
N THR A 104 15.61 3.66 5.00
CA THR A 104 15.80 4.41 6.25
C THR A 104 16.14 5.88 5.93
N GLY A 105 15.17 6.79 6.04
CA GLY A 105 15.43 8.23 5.82
C GLY A 105 14.31 9.04 5.18
N GLY A 106 13.20 8.41 4.80
CA GLY A 106 11.97 9.09 4.41
C GLY A 106 10.94 9.05 5.53
N GLN A 107 10.07 10.06 5.61
CA GLN A 107 8.91 10.03 6.51
C GLN A 107 7.93 8.97 5.97
N LEU A 108 8.04 7.75 6.46
CA LEU A 108 7.04 6.69 6.28
C LEU A 108 6.06 6.77 7.46
N LEU A 109 4.80 6.41 7.20
CA LEU A 109 3.86 6.05 8.25
C LEU A 109 4.40 4.84 9.02
N PRO A 110 4.11 4.75 10.33
CA PRO A 110 4.54 3.64 11.18
C PRO A 110 3.98 2.29 10.71
#